data_AF-F0ZYE1-F1
#
_entry.id   AF-F0ZYE1-F1
#
_cell.length_a   1.000
_cell.length_b   1.000
_cell.length_c   1.000
_cell.angle_alpha   90.00
_cell.angle_beta   90.00
_cell.angle_gamma   90.00
#
_symmetry.space_group_name_H-M   'P 1'
#
loop_
_entity.id
_entity.type
_entity.pdbx_description
1 polymer ?
#
loop_
_entity_poly.entity_id
_entity_poly.type
_entity_poly.pdbx_seq_one_letter_code
_entity_poly.pdbx_strand_id
1 'polypeptide(L)'
;MNPSSVKYTIEIIDYPFQSILNSLEIVMSASFKSNDKTDGCSSKEFGDTNGWDNSNYLKIQVNDHSLYARFIKRGVINGRSIVTVSNSILDDSFKTVQDPSQATSFIAISIPYFSSNATIDPDFSILLDQSKSSSSVCKSSKLSSTQIAGIIIGAVGFVAVVAICITVYIIKKKQYQKEMKNMQNKLKTINK
;
A
#
# COMPACT_ATOMS: atom_id res chain seq x y z
N MET A 1 11.53 -16.41 -18.77
CA MET A 1 11.22 -15.28 -17.85
C MET A 1 9.77 -15.40 -17.45
N ASN A 2 9.47 -15.27 -16.16
CA ASN A 2 8.08 -15.14 -15.73
C ASN A 2 7.56 -13.76 -16.16
N PRO A 3 6.28 -13.61 -16.53
CA PRO A 3 5.70 -12.29 -16.76
C PRO A 3 5.94 -11.40 -15.54
N SER A 4 6.29 -10.13 -15.78
CA SER A 4 6.55 -9.14 -14.72
C SER A 4 7.77 -9.45 -13.82
N SER A 5 8.78 -10.17 -14.32
CA SER A 5 10.07 -10.36 -13.63
C SER A 5 11.23 -9.75 -14.41
N VAL A 6 12.22 -9.23 -13.67
CA VAL A 6 13.46 -8.67 -14.21
C VAL A 6 14.61 -9.43 -13.56
N LYS A 7 15.40 -10.14 -14.38
CA LYS A 7 16.61 -10.83 -13.94
C LYS A 7 17.81 -10.19 -14.60
N TYR A 8 18.84 -9.92 -13.81
CA TYR A 8 20.11 -9.44 -14.32
C TYR A 8 21.25 -9.98 -13.48
N THR A 9 22.32 -10.33 -14.17
CA THR A 9 23.57 -10.77 -13.55
C THR A 9 24.55 -9.61 -13.55
N ILE A 10 25.15 -9.34 -12.41
CA ILE A 10 26.20 -8.35 -12.23
C ILE A 10 27.53 -9.10 -12.30
N GLU A 11 28.36 -8.75 -13.28
CA GLU A 11 29.74 -9.22 -13.38
C GLU A 11 30.69 -8.05 -13.17
N ILE A 12 31.63 -8.22 -12.24
CA ILE A 12 32.69 -7.25 -11.95
C ILE A 12 34.01 -7.91 -12.27
N ILE A 13 34.86 -7.21 -13.01
CA ILE A 13 36.13 -7.72 -13.51
C ILE A 13 37.24 -6.77 -13.03
N ASP A 14 38.34 -7.35 -12.56
CA ASP A 14 39.60 -6.69 -12.21
C ASP A 14 39.44 -5.48 -11.26
N TYR A 15 38.63 -5.62 -10.21
CA TYR A 15 38.47 -4.57 -9.21
C TYR A 15 39.76 -4.37 -8.39
N PRO A 16 40.33 -3.15 -8.32
CA PRO A 16 41.63 -2.91 -7.73
C PRO A 16 41.54 -2.77 -6.19
N PHE A 17 41.40 -3.89 -5.49
CA PHE A 17 41.43 -3.91 -4.02
C PHE A 17 42.78 -3.41 -3.49
N GLN A 18 42.75 -2.56 -2.47
CA GLN A 18 43.96 -2.10 -1.78
C GLN A 18 44.65 -3.24 -1.00
N SER A 19 43.87 -4.21 -0.49
CA SER A 19 44.36 -5.37 0.25
C SER A 19 43.34 -6.52 0.16
N ILE A 20 43.82 -7.74 0.42
CA ILE A 20 42.98 -8.95 0.49
C ILE A 20 41.97 -8.95 1.64
N LEU A 21 42.14 -8.04 2.61
CA LEU A 21 41.23 -7.88 3.75
C LEU A 21 40.06 -6.93 3.44
N ASN A 22 40.09 -6.26 2.28
CA ASN A 22 39.03 -5.34 1.89
C ASN A 22 37.87 -6.10 1.23
N SER A 23 36.66 -5.54 1.36
CA SER A 23 35.47 -5.95 0.62
C SER A 23 35.04 -4.85 -0.34
N LEU A 24 34.30 -5.24 -1.38
CA LEU A 24 33.64 -4.36 -2.33
C LEU A 24 32.16 -4.28 -1.95
N GLU A 25 31.63 -3.08 -1.81
CA GLU A 25 30.21 -2.87 -1.57
C GLU A 25 29.54 -2.33 -2.84
N ILE A 26 28.59 -3.10 -3.38
CA ILE A 26 27.73 -2.64 -4.48
C ILE A 26 26.47 -2.06 -3.87
N VAL A 27 26.23 -0.77 -4.07
CA VAL A 27 25.00 -0.10 -3.63
C VAL A 27 24.03 0.01 -4.81
N MET A 28 22.83 -0.55 -4.64
CA MET A 28 21.75 -0.46 -5.61
C MET A 28 20.60 0.37 -5.04
N SER A 29 20.00 1.20 -5.89
CA SER A 29 18.77 1.94 -5.58
C SER A 29 17.59 1.27 -6.26
N ALA A 30 16.55 1.00 -5.47
CA ALA A 30 15.25 0.58 -5.98
C ALA A 30 14.23 1.68 -5.67
N SER A 31 13.55 2.17 -6.71
CA SER A 31 12.50 3.18 -6.59
C SER A 31 11.26 2.72 -7.34
N PHE A 32 10.11 2.83 -6.69
CA PHE A 32 8.83 2.50 -7.30
C PHE A 32 7.89 3.70 -7.13
N LYS A 33 7.25 4.11 -8.22
CA LYS A 33 6.43 5.32 -8.30
C LYS A 33 5.18 5.05 -9.11
N SER A 34 4.05 5.49 -8.57
CA SER A 34 2.77 5.52 -9.29
C SER A 34 2.46 6.94 -9.77
N ASN A 35 1.80 7.02 -10.92
CA ASN A 35 1.23 8.27 -11.43
C ASN A 35 -0.14 8.58 -10.80
N ASP A 36 -0.74 7.63 -10.09
CA ASP A 36 -2.04 7.81 -9.45
C ASP A 36 -1.92 8.61 -8.16
N LYS A 37 -2.54 9.79 -8.15
CA LYS A 37 -2.43 10.77 -7.06
C LYS A 37 -3.61 10.75 -6.09
N THR A 38 -4.65 9.97 -6.37
CA THR A 38 -5.94 10.08 -5.68
C THR A 38 -5.94 9.34 -4.35
N ASP A 39 -5.63 8.04 -4.35
CA ASP A 39 -5.65 7.15 -3.16
C ASP A 39 -4.38 6.30 -3.05
N GLY A 40 -3.24 6.98 -2.98
CA GLY A 40 -1.94 6.34 -2.87
C GLY A 40 -1.70 5.69 -1.51
N CYS A 41 -1.01 4.55 -1.49
CA CYS A 41 -0.31 4.10 -0.29
C CYS A 41 1.01 3.41 -0.65
N SER A 42 2.06 3.66 0.10
CA SER A 42 3.35 2.99 -0.10
C SER A 42 3.86 2.30 1.15
N SER A 43 4.62 1.23 0.98
CA SER A 43 5.29 0.54 2.09
C SER A 43 6.66 0.03 1.67
N LYS A 44 7.53 -0.16 2.67
CA LYS A 44 8.86 -0.74 2.51
C LYS A 44 9.05 -1.80 3.57
N GLU A 45 9.64 -2.92 3.17
CA GLU A 45 9.93 -4.04 4.04
C GLU A 45 11.23 -4.71 3.59
N PHE A 46 12.02 -5.15 4.57
CA PHE A 46 13.22 -5.92 4.34
C PHE A 46 13.36 -6.95 5.45
N GLY A 47 13.87 -8.12 5.08
CA GLY A 47 14.13 -9.17 6.04
C GLY A 47 14.79 -10.38 5.41
N ASP A 48 14.79 -11.46 6.16
CA ASP A 48 15.21 -12.77 5.68
C ASP A 48 14.02 -13.52 5.06
N THR A 49 14.28 -14.31 4.03
CA THR A 49 13.26 -15.20 3.47
C THR A 49 12.97 -16.34 4.47
N ASN A 50 11.68 -16.63 4.69
CA ASN A 50 11.24 -17.70 5.59
C ASN A 50 11.44 -19.12 5.01
N GLY A 51 12.35 -19.28 4.04
CA GLY A 51 12.57 -20.49 3.26
C GLY A 51 13.94 -21.12 3.48
N TRP A 52 14.19 -22.25 2.81
CA TRP A 52 15.45 -22.99 2.85
C TRP A 52 16.62 -22.25 2.17
N ASP A 53 16.34 -21.19 1.43
CA ASP A 53 17.30 -20.49 0.58
C ASP A 53 18.18 -19.46 1.31
N ASN A 54 17.91 -19.17 2.59
CA ASN A 54 18.66 -18.23 3.45
C ASN A 54 19.08 -16.97 2.69
N SER A 55 18.10 -16.29 2.09
CA SER A 55 18.30 -15.08 1.30
C SER A 55 17.70 -13.88 2.01
N ASN A 56 18.11 -12.67 1.61
CA ASN A 56 17.42 -11.46 2.02
C ASN A 56 16.39 -11.07 0.96
N TYR A 57 15.37 -10.32 1.37
CA TYR A 57 14.45 -9.70 0.44
C TYR A 57 14.28 -8.22 0.74
N LEU A 58 14.04 -7.44 -0.31
CA LEU A 58 13.54 -6.07 -0.25
C LEU A 58 12.19 -6.04 -0.95
N LYS A 59 11.18 -5.49 -0.29
CA LYS A 59 9.86 -5.30 -0.86
C LYS A 59 9.49 -3.83 -0.78
N ILE A 60 9.24 -3.23 -1.93
CA ILE A 60 8.75 -1.85 -2.06
C ILE A 60 7.38 -1.93 -2.70
N GLN A 61 6.35 -1.47 -2.00
CA GLN A 61 4.98 -1.48 -2.49
C GLN A 61 4.49 -0.06 -2.71
N VAL A 62 3.79 0.15 -3.82
CA VAL A 62 2.96 1.33 -4.06
C VAL A 62 1.63 0.85 -4.61
N ASN A 63 0.55 1.22 -3.91
CA ASN A 63 -0.81 0.76 -4.14
C ASN A 63 -0.93 -0.77 -4.08
N ASP A 64 -1.39 -1.37 -5.17
CA ASP A 64 -1.58 -2.81 -5.36
C ASP A 64 -0.38 -3.49 -6.05
N HIS A 65 0.70 -2.76 -6.32
CA HIS A 65 1.89 -3.27 -6.99
C HIS A 65 3.09 -3.26 -6.03
N SER A 66 3.79 -4.37 -5.96
CA SER A 66 5.00 -4.56 -5.16
C SER A 66 6.18 -4.92 -6.04
N LEU A 67 7.26 -4.16 -5.94
CA LEU A 67 8.57 -4.59 -6.39
C LEU A 67 9.21 -5.45 -5.29
N TYR A 68 9.36 -6.73 -5.55
CA TYR A 68 10.01 -7.69 -4.68
C TYR A 68 11.38 -8.07 -5.24
N ALA A 69 12.43 -7.81 -4.49
CA ALA A 69 13.79 -8.19 -4.81
C ALA A 69 14.28 -9.26 -3.83
N ARG A 70 14.91 -10.30 -4.34
CA ARG A 70 15.55 -11.35 -3.57
C ARG A 70 17.06 -11.32 -3.79
N PHE A 71 17.80 -11.25 -2.70
CA PHE A 71 19.25 -11.19 -2.66
C PHE A 71 19.81 -12.47 -2.05
N ILE A 72 20.38 -13.31 -2.90
CA ILE A 72 21.03 -14.54 -2.47
C ILE A 72 22.31 -14.18 -1.70
N LYS A 73 22.56 -14.81 -0.55
CA LYS A 73 23.78 -14.61 0.26
C LYS A 73 25.01 -15.35 -0.31
N ARG A 74 25.09 -15.53 -1.63
CA ARG A 74 26.16 -16.25 -2.34
C ARG A 74 26.55 -15.57 -3.64
N GLY A 75 27.84 -15.54 -3.91
CA GLY A 75 28.42 -15.07 -5.18
C GLY A 75 29.42 -16.07 -5.73
N VAL A 76 29.74 -15.96 -7.02
CA VAL A 76 30.83 -16.71 -7.65
C VAL A 76 31.99 -15.78 -7.88
N ILE A 77 33.17 -16.10 -7.35
CA ILE A 77 34.39 -15.34 -7.57
C ILE A 77 35.43 -16.17 -8.31
N ASN A 78 36.31 -15.48 -9.04
CA ASN A 78 37.41 -16.06 -9.80
C ASN A 78 36.96 -17.20 -10.73
N GLY A 79 35.77 -17.06 -11.31
CA GLY A 79 35.13 -17.97 -12.26
C GLY A 79 34.58 -19.28 -11.69
N ARG A 80 34.88 -19.68 -10.45
CA ARG A 80 34.47 -20.99 -9.91
C ARG A 80 34.19 -21.06 -8.41
N SER A 81 34.76 -20.18 -7.59
CA SER A 81 34.67 -20.28 -6.14
C SER A 81 33.37 -19.66 -5.64
N ILE A 82 32.61 -20.42 -4.85
CA ILE A 82 31.40 -19.89 -4.20
C ILE A 82 31.80 -19.25 -2.88
N VAL A 83 31.41 -17.99 -2.68
CA VAL A 83 31.66 -17.24 -1.45
C VAL A 83 30.36 -16.69 -0.88
N THR A 84 30.35 -16.49 0.43
CA THR A 84 29.28 -15.79 1.11
C THR A 84 29.35 -14.30 0.81
N VAL A 85 28.21 -13.72 0.45
CA VAL A 85 28.01 -12.27 0.36
C VAL A 85 26.96 -11.85 1.39
N SER A 86 27.12 -10.66 1.96
CA SER A 86 26.15 -10.09 2.89
C SER A 86 25.36 -8.98 2.22
N ASN A 87 24.10 -8.82 2.65
CA ASN A 87 23.24 -7.74 2.18
C ASN A 87 22.81 -6.88 3.36
N SER A 88 22.79 -5.56 3.18
CA SER A 88 22.35 -4.59 4.19
C SER A 88 21.51 -3.48 3.56
N ILE A 89 20.56 -2.94 4.32
CA ILE A 89 19.87 -1.71 3.93
C ILE A 89 20.73 -0.51 4.29
N LEU A 90 20.81 0.46 3.38
CA LEU A 90 21.47 1.75 3.60
C LEU A 90 20.50 2.94 3.59
N ASP A 91 19.22 2.71 3.80
CA ASP A 91 18.16 3.73 3.84
C ASP A 91 18.41 4.86 4.86
N ASP A 92 19.15 4.60 5.95
CA ASP A 92 19.52 5.63 6.93
C ASP A 92 20.73 6.46 6.47
N SER A 93 21.60 5.86 5.65
CA SER A 93 22.81 6.50 5.12
C SER A 93 22.53 7.31 3.85
N PHE A 94 21.49 6.95 3.11
CA PHE A 94 21.03 7.64 1.90
C PHE A 94 19.68 8.31 2.16
N LYS A 95 19.45 9.52 1.61
CA LYS A 95 18.15 10.18 1.73
C LYS A 95 17.09 9.43 0.93
N THR A 96 16.30 8.58 1.59
CA THR A 96 15.18 7.88 0.96
C THR A 96 13.91 8.72 0.91
N VAL A 97 13.07 8.43 -0.08
CA VAL A 97 11.73 9.04 -0.23
C VAL A 97 10.70 7.96 0.03
N GLN A 98 9.75 8.25 0.92
CA GLN A 98 8.55 7.44 1.11
C GLN A 98 7.34 8.36 1.27
N ASP A 99 6.52 8.42 0.22
CA ASP A 99 5.25 9.13 0.18
C ASP A 99 4.17 8.19 -0.39
N PRO A 100 2.88 8.54 -0.30
CA PRO A 100 1.80 7.64 -0.75
C PRO A 100 1.88 7.16 -2.21
N SER A 101 2.64 7.85 -3.06
CA SER A 101 2.80 7.54 -4.49
C SER A 101 4.19 7.05 -4.87
N GLN A 102 5.16 7.10 -3.96
CA GLN A 102 6.55 6.75 -4.24
C GLN A 102 7.23 6.16 -3.01
N ALA A 103 8.03 5.13 -3.22
CA ALA A 103 8.94 4.61 -2.21
C ALA A 103 10.30 4.28 -2.84
N THR A 104 11.37 4.58 -2.11
CA THR A 104 12.76 4.33 -2.52
C THR A 104 13.53 3.66 -1.39
N SER A 105 14.40 2.71 -1.73
CA SER A 105 15.30 2.04 -0.79
C SER A 105 16.67 1.78 -1.44
N PHE A 106 17.71 1.73 -0.61
CA PHE A 106 19.08 1.42 -0.98
C PHE A 106 19.51 0.12 -0.32
N ILE A 107 20.01 -0.81 -1.13
CA ILE A 107 20.55 -2.09 -0.69
C ILE A 107 22.02 -2.16 -1.05
N ALA A 108 22.85 -2.58 -0.10
CA ALA A 108 24.26 -2.88 -0.32
C ALA A 108 24.48 -4.39 -0.37
N ILE A 109 25.31 -4.83 -1.31
CA ILE A 109 25.84 -6.20 -1.39
C ILE A 109 27.34 -6.12 -1.12
N SER A 110 27.79 -6.70 0.00
CA SER A 110 29.21 -6.77 0.35
C SER A 110 29.83 -8.05 -0.18
N ILE A 111 30.83 -7.89 -1.03
CA ILE A 111 31.57 -8.96 -1.70
C ILE A 111 32.98 -9.00 -1.12
N PRO A 112 33.46 -10.16 -0.63
CA PRO A 112 34.84 -10.28 -0.17
C PRO A 112 35.83 -10.08 -1.34
N TYR A 113 37.11 -9.95 -1.00
CA TYR A 113 38.18 -9.89 -1.99
C TYR A 113 38.07 -10.98 -3.06
N PHE A 114 38.27 -10.58 -4.31
CA PHE A 114 38.44 -11.48 -5.47
C PHE A 114 39.60 -10.98 -6.33
N SER A 115 40.22 -11.89 -7.08
CA SER A 115 41.44 -11.61 -7.85
C SER A 115 41.17 -11.26 -9.30
N SER A 116 40.13 -11.84 -9.92
CA SER A 116 39.83 -11.62 -11.34
C SER A 116 38.40 -11.18 -11.57
N ASN A 117 37.40 -11.92 -11.09
CA ASN A 117 36.02 -11.51 -11.24
C ASN A 117 35.12 -11.90 -10.06
N ALA A 118 33.98 -11.23 -9.98
CA ALA A 118 32.85 -11.59 -9.13
C ALA A 118 31.56 -11.52 -9.94
N THR A 119 30.75 -12.57 -9.84
CA THR A 119 29.44 -12.70 -10.48
C THR A 119 28.36 -12.86 -9.42
N ILE A 120 27.38 -11.95 -9.43
CA ILE A 120 26.25 -11.90 -8.50
C ILE A 120 24.95 -11.85 -9.30
N ASP A 121 23.91 -12.55 -8.86
CA ASP A 121 22.61 -12.62 -9.56
C ASP A 121 21.45 -12.25 -8.61
N PRO A 122 21.16 -10.95 -8.41
CA PRO A 122 19.97 -10.53 -7.70
C PRO A 122 18.71 -10.74 -8.55
N ASP A 123 17.61 -11.18 -7.93
CA ASP A 123 16.35 -11.54 -8.63
C ASP A 123 15.25 -10.53 -8.29
N PHE A 124 14.62 -9.90 -9.29
CA PHE A 124 13.55 -8.91 -9.09
C PHE A 124 12.25 -9.37 -9.74
N SER A 125 11.16 -9.25 -9.00
CA SER A 125 9.81 -9.62 -9.43
C SER A 125 8.84 -8.51 -9.08
N ILE A 126 7.96 -8.16 -10.01
CA ILE A 126 6.83 -7.28 -9.76
C ILE A 126 5.64 -8.17 -9.44
N LEU A 127 5.08 -7.98 -8.25
CA LEU A 127 3.99 -8.75 -7.70
C LEU A 127 2.76 -7.85 -7.53
N LEU A 128 1.57 -8.40 -7.77
CA LEU A 128 0.34 -7.77 -7.31
C LEU A 128 0.15 -8.15 -5.85
N ASP A 129 0.07 -7.14 -4.98
CA ASP A 129 -0.10 -7.32 -3.55
C ASP A 129 -1.07 -6.27 -3.00
N GLN A 130 -2.17 -6.75 -2.41
CA GLN A 130 -3.20 -5.93 -1.80
C GLN A 130 -3.07 -5.87 -0.27
N SER A 131 -2.10 -6.57 0.30
CA SER A 131 -1.84 -6.52 1.74
C SER A 131 -1.22 -5.17 2.12
N LYS A 132 -1.66 -4.61 3.25
CA LYS A 132 -1.10 -3.39 3.82
C LYS A 132 -0.12 -3.78 4.92
N SER A 133 1.13 -3.38 4.78
CA SER A 133 2.14 -3.50 5.83
C SER A 133 1.91 -2.48 6.95
N SER A 134 2.38 -2.78 8.16
CA SER A 134 2.37 -1.83 9.28
C SER A 134 3.27 -0.60 9.04
N SER A 135 4.23 -0.69 8.12
CA SER A 135 5.12 0.42 7.70
C SER A 135 4.51 1.30 6.59
N SER A 136 3.20 1.17 6.33
CA SER A 136 2.56 1.85 5.20
C SER A 136 2.35 3.35 5.43
N VAL A 137 2.80 4.17 4.49
CA VAL A 137 2.49 5.60 4.40
C VAL A 137 1.36 5.78 3.38
N CYS A 138 0.14 5.90 3.89
CA CYS A 138 -1.05 6.10 3.06
C CYS A 138 -1.52 7.55 3.06
N LYS A 139 -2.11 7.98 1.93
CA LYS A 139 -2.89 9.20 1.92
C LYS A 139 -4.13 8.99 2.79
N SER A 140 -4.40 9.92 3.71
CA SER A 140 -5.63 9.82 4.52
C SER A 140 -6.84 10.05 3.62
N SER A 141 -7.71 9.05 3.53
CA SER A 141 -8.99 9.14 2.81
C SER A 141 -9.93 10.04 3.59
N LYS A 142 -9.83 11.35 3.39
CA LYS A 142 -10.86 12.30 3.81
C LYS A 142 -11.92 12.34 2.72
N LEU A 143 -13.20 12.30 3.10
CA LEU A 143 -14.30 12.55 2.18
C LEU A 143 -14.05 13.89 1.48
N SER A 144 -14.24 13.93 0.16
CA SER A 144 -14.15 15.19 -0.58
C SER A 144 -15.19 16.17 -0.07
N SER A 145 -14.92 17.48 -0.14
CA SER A 145 -15.88 18.52 0.24
C SER A 145 -17.22 18.36 -0.49
N THR A 146 -17.19 17.87 -1.73
CA THR A 146 -18.40 17.56 -2.52
C THR A 146 -19.20 16.40 -1.95
N GLN A 147 -18.53 15.31 -1.53
CA GLN A 147 -19.20 14.18 -0.88
C GLN A 147 -19.81 14.61 0.46
N ILE A 148 -19.08 15.39 1.26
CA ILE A 148 -19.57 15.94 2.52
C ILE A 148 -20.81 16.81 2.27
N ALA A 149 -20.76 17.71 1.29
CA ALA A 149 -21.90 18.56 0.91
C ALA A 149 -23.11 17.73 0.46
N GLY A 150 -22.89 16.69 -0.36
CA GLY A 150 -23.94 15.79 -0.80
C GLY A 150 -24.63 15.06 0.36
N ILE A 151 -23.86 14.56 1.33
CA ILE A 151 -24.38 13.91 2.53
C ILE A 151 -25.23 14.89 3.35
N ILE A 152 -24.75 16.13 3.54
CA ILE A 152 -25.48 17.16 4.30
C ILE A 152 -26.82 17.49 3.64
N ILE A 153 -26.81 17.76 2.33
CA ILE A 153 -28.02 18.11 1.58
C ILE A 153 -29.03 16.95 1.61
N GLY A 154 -28.56 15.71 1.41
CA GLY A 154 -29.39 14.52 1.48
C GLY A 154 -30.05 14.32 2.85
N ALA A 155 -29.27 14.49 3.94
CA ALA A 155 -29.79 14.36 5.30
C ALA A 155 -30.83 15.44 5.64
N VAL A 156 -30.57 16.70 5.31
CA VAL A 156 -31.51 17.81 5.57
C VAL A 156 -32.80 17.63 4.75
N GLY A 157 -32.67 17.26 3.47
CA GLY A 157 -33.83 17.00 2.62
C GLY A 157 -34.70 15.86 3.15
N PHE A 158 -34.08 14.76 3.59
CA PHE A 158 -34.80 13.62 4.17
C PHE A 158 -35.57 14.01 5.43
N VAL A 159 -34.94 14.75 6.36
CA VAL A 159 -35.59 15.21 7.59
C VAL A 159 -36.78 16.12 7.29
N ALA A 160 -36.65 17.03 6.31
CA ALA A 160 -37.74 17.91 5.91
C ALA A 160 -38.95 17.13 5.36
N VAL A 161 -38.71 16.15 4.48
CA VAL A 161 -39.79 15.30 3.93
C VAL A 161 -40.49 14.51 5.03
N VAL A 162 -39.72 13.90 5.94
CA VAL A 162 -40.28 13.14 7.07
C VAL A 162 -41.13 14.04 7.96
N ALA A 163 -40.66 15.25 8.28
CA ALA A 163 -41.42 16.21 9.08
C ALA A 163 -42.75 16.58 8.42
N ILE A 164 -42.75 16.87 7.11
CA ILE A 164 -43.97 17.19 6.35
C ILE A 164 -44.95 16.01 6.39
N CYS A 165 -44.48 14.79 6.14
CA CYS A 165 -45.32 13.59 6.19
C CYS A 165 -45.97 13.40 7.57
N ILE A 166 -45.20 13.59 8.65
CA ILE A 166 -45.71 13.51 10.03
C ILE A 166 -46.76 14.59 10.28
N THR A 167 -46.51 15.84 9.88
CA THR A 167 -47.46 16.95 10.06
C THR A 167 -48.77 16.68 9.33
N VAL A 168 -48.71 16.25 8.06
CA VAL A 168 -49.91 15.91 7.26
C VAL A 168 -50.69 14.76 7.89
N TYR A 169 -50.00 13.71 8.35
CA TYR A 169 -50.63 12.58 9.04
C TYR A 169 -51.38 13.02 10.31
N ILE A 170 -50.78 13.88 11.14
CA ILE A 170 -51.41 14.40 12.37
C ILE A 170 -52.67 15.23 12.04
N ILE A 171 -52.62 16.07 11.01
CA ILE A 171 -53.77 16.91 10.60
C ILE A 171 -54.93 16.02 10.15
N LYS A 172 -54.68 15.04 9.26
CA LYS A 172 -55.71 14.10 8.81
C LYS A 172 -56.30 13.30 9.95
N LYS A 173 -55.47 12.84 10.89
CA LYS A 173 -55.94 12.11 12.09
C LYS A 173 -56.86 12.97 12.94
N LYS A 174 -56.54 14.26 13.16
CA LYS A 174 -57.40 15.19 13.91
C LYS A 174 -58.73 15.46 13.20
N GLN A 175 -58.72 15.63 11.88
CA GLN A 175 -59.95 15.82 11.09
C GLN A 175 -60.86 14.59 11.17
N TYR A 176 -60.31 13.39 10.96
CA TYR A 176 -61.05 12.14 11.07
C TYR A 176 -61.66 11.95 12.47
N GLN A 177 -60.93 12.25 13.54
CA GLN A 177 -61.48 12.19 14.90
C GLN A 177 -62.60 13.22 15.13
N LYS A 178 -62.50 14.42 14.55
CA LYS A 178 -63.57 15.44 14.63
C LYS A 178 -64.83 14.98 13.90
N GLU A 179 -64.69 14.42 12.70
CA GLU A 179 -65.82 13.87 11.93
C GLU A 179 -66.47 12.68 12.65
N MET A 180 -65.68 11.74 13.16
CA MET A 180 -66.16 10.63 13.99
C MET A 180 -66.95 11.11 15.20
N LYS A 181 -66.47 12.14 15.92
CA LYS A 181 -67.16 12.73 17.07
C LYS A 181 -68.50 13.37 16.65
N ASN A 182 -68.54 14.05 15.51
CA ASN A 182 -69.77 14.63 14.97
C ASN A 182 -70.78 13.55 14.57
N MET A 183 -70.35 12.45 13.94
CA MET A 183 -71.21 11.31 13.60
C MET A 183 -71.77 10.64 14.86
N GLN A 184 -70.94 10.40 15.87
CA GLN A 184 -71.38 9.86 17.16
C GLN A 184 -72.43 10.75 17.84
N ASN A 185 -72.25 12.07 17.80
CA ASN A 185 -73.23 13.01 18.36
C ASN A 185 -74.57 12.95 17.62
N LYS A 186 -74.57 12.87 16.27
CA LYS A 186 -75.79 12.71 15.45
C LYS A 186 -76.51 11.39 15.72
N LEU A 187 -75.77 10.28 15.83
CA LEU A 187 -76.34 8.97 16.15
C LEU A 187 -77.01 8.96 17.53
N LYS A 188 -76.40 9.61 18.54
CA LYS A 188 -77.01 9.78 19.87
C LYS A 188 -78.32 10.58 19.85
N THR A 189 -78.49 11.48 18.90
CA THR A 189 -79.72 12.29 18.76
C THR A 189 -80.85 11.53 18.09
N ILE A 190 -80.53 10.53 17.25
CA ILE A 190 -81.52 9.69 16.54
C ILE A 190 -82.04 8.55 17.43
N ASN A 191 -81.23 8.10 18.41
CA ASN A 191 -81.54 6.99 19.30
C ASN A 191 -82.28 7.41 20.59
N LYS A 192 -82.93 8.58 20.59
CA LYS A 192 -83.70 9.15 21.70
C LYS A 192 -85.08 9.56 21.19
#